data_AF-A0A3N5RX28-F1
#
_entry.id   AF-A0A3N5RX28-F1
#
_cell.length_a   1.000
_cell.length_b   1.000
_cell.length_c   1.000
_cell.angle_alpha   90.00
_cell.angle_beta   90.00
_cell.angle_gamma   90.00
#
_symmetry.space_group_name_H-M   'P 1'
#
loop_
_entity.id
_entity.type
_entity.pdbx_description
1 polymer ?
#
loop_
_entity_poly.entity_id
_entity_poly.type
_entity_poly.pdbx_seq_one_letter_code
_entity_poly.pdbx_strand_id
1 'polypeptide(L)'
;MRILHILDAAGVACIYSKYQRMQGHEASVIWNKDVADKYGIYEFYKDYLIKVTYEKFTQTCLKEGESVDVIHVHGYIDIMFELRKKFQNQKKIILHYHGTDIRGLKKQELPHRSLLSDTAIKLKMLYRKKIGHARAQKLADAVCVSTPDLLPLVKNGIHVPIPIDIEHFSSKNNSNRELKEAFTINSEVTNIQRALDLCKKNQINLNIEVIDRTKNPIIYANIPDFIRGYGTYVDIRYVNDIVLENLSSTA
;
A
#
# COMPACT_ATOMS: atom_id res chain seq x y z
N MET A 1 -21.78 8.94 5.43
CA MET A 1 -21.87 7.75 4.54
C MET A 1 -21.22 6.57 5.25
N ARG A 2 -21.59 5.34 4.87
CA ARG A 2 -20.96 4.11 5.33
C ARG A 2 -20.00 3.59 4.26
N ILE A 3 -18.75 3.38 4.62
CA ILE A 3 -17.65 3.08 3.71
C ILE A 3 -16.92 1.83 4.21
N LEU A 4 -16.81 0.82 3.35
CA LEU A 4 -16.02 -0.37 3.63
C LEU A 4 -14.76 -0.37 2.77
N HIS A 5 -13.61 -0.31 3.41
CA HIS A 5 -12.34 -0.58 2.75
C HIS A 5 -12.03 -2.08 2.80
N ILE A 6 -11.61 -2.64 1.67
CA ILE A 6 -11.21 -4.04 1.56
C ILE A 6 -9.72 -4.11 1.26
N LEU A 7 -9.00 -4.81 2.15
CA LEU A 7 -7.54 -4.76 2.27
C LEU A 7 -7.01 -3.36 2.52
N ASP A 8 -5.72 -3.33 2.79
CA ASP A 8 -4.97 -2.15 3.08
C ASP A 8 -3.56 -2.32 2.50
N ALA A 9 -2.99 -1.23 2.01
CA ALA A 9 -1.64 -1.17 1.49
C ALA A 9 -0.84 -0.22 2.39
N ALA A 10 -0.03 -0.76 3.30
CA ALA A 10 0.87 0.00 4.17
C ALA A 10 0.18 1.13 4.99
N GLY A 11 -1.03 0.89 5.47
CA GLY A 11 -1.82 1.79 6.30
C GLY A 11 -2.73 2.75 5.52
N VAL A 12 -2.70 2.75 4.19
CA VAL A 12 -3.43 3.75 3.38
C VAL A 12 -4.95 3.74 3.63
N ALA A 13 -5.57 2.57 3.63
CA ALA A 13 -7.01 2.43 3.91
C ALA A 13 -7.33 2.77 5.37
N CYS A 14 -6.44 2.44 6.31
CA CYS A 14 -6.57 2.84 7.71
C CYS A 14 -6.57 4.36 7.87
N ILE A 15 -5.64 5.06 7.21
CA ILE A 15 -5.59 6.53 7.23
C ILE A 15 -6.86 7.12 6.60
N TYR A 16 -7.32 6.60 5.45
CA TYR A 16 -8.60 7.02 4.88
C TYR A 16 -9.75 6.84 5.88
N SER A 17 -9.87 5.66 6.49
CA SER A 17 -10.92 5.36 7.46
C SER A 17 -10.89 6.32 8.66
N LYS A 18 -9.70 6.62 9.20
CA LYS A 18 -9.49 7.62 10.26
C LYS A 18 -10.06 8.98 9.87
N TYR A 19 -9.59 9.58 8.77
CA TYR A 19 -9.99 10.93 8.39
C TYR A 19 -11.45 11.00 7.91
N GLN A 20 -11.98 9.94 7.28
CA GLN A 20 -13.40 9.85 6.93
C GLN A 20 -14.28 9.81 8.18
N ARG A 21 -13.89 9.07 9.23
CA ARG A 21 -14.60 9.10 10.51
C ARG A 21 -14.59 10.48 11.15
N MET A 22 -13.46 11.20 11.08
CA MET A 22 -13.38 12.60 11.54
C MET A 22 -14.32 13.54 10.76
N GLN A 23 -14.62 13.22 9.50
CA GLN A 23 -15.58 13.94 8.65
C GLN A 23 -17.04 13.49 8.88
N GLY A 24 -17.32 12.69 9.92
CA GLY A 24 -18.67 12.22 10.24
C GLY A 24 -19.15 11.05 9.37
N HIS A 25 -18.25 10.27 8.78
CA HIS A 25 -18.59 9.03 8.08
C HIS A 25 -18.38 7.81 8.97
N GLU A 26 -19.05 6.72 8.65
CA GLU A 26 -18.77 5.41 9.22
C GLU A 26 -17.85 4.68 8.25
N ALA A 27 -16.57 4.53 8.60
CA ALA A 27 -15.60 3.86 7.74
C ALA A 27 -14.95 2.69 8.48
N SER A 28 -14.73 1.55 7.82
CA SER A 28 -14.01 0.41 8.41
C SER A 28 -13.13 -0.26 7.38
N VAL A 29 -12.10 -0.98 7.83
CA VAL A 29 -11.12 -1.63 6.96
C VAL A 29 -11.09 -3.11 7.28
N ILE A 30 -11.43 -3.97 6.32
CA ILE A 30 -11.26 -5.42 6.47
C ILE A 30 -9.82 -5.78 6.13
N TRP A 31 -9.12 -6.37 7.10
CA TRP A 31 -7.75 -6.80 6.98
C TRP A 31 -7.57 -8.29 7.29
N ASN A 32 -6.74 -8.96 6.50
CA ASN A 32 -6.43 -10.38 6.70
C ASN A 32 -5.38 -10.54 7.81
N LYS A 33 -5.80 -11.02 8.98
CA LYS A 33 -4.94 -11.18 10.15
C LYS A 33 -3.93 -12.30 10.06
N ASP A 34 -4.05 -13.17 9.06
CA ASP A 34 -3.07 -14.22 8.81
C ASP A 34 -1.82 -13.67 8.10
N VAL A 35 -1.86 -12.40 7.65
CA VAL A 35 -0.68 -11.68 7.17
C VAL A 35 0.05 -11.06 8.35
N ALA A 36 1.35 -11.29 8.45
CA ALA A 36 2.15 -10.72 9.53
C ALA A 36 2.17 -9.18 9.48
N ASP A 37 1.86 -8.53 10.61
CA ASP A 37 2.02 -7.09 10.80
C ASP A 37 3.47 -6.75 11.18
N LYS A 38 4.40 -7.00 10.26
CA LYS A 38 5.84 -6.82 10.47
C LYS A 38 6.22 -5.44 11.01
N TYR A 39 5.47 -4.41 10.59
CA TYR A 39 5.78 -3.01 10.89
C TYR A 39 4.87 -2.41 11.97
N GLY A 40 3.96 -3.18 12.56
CA GLY A 40 3.04 -2.70 13.60
C GLY A 40 2.03 -1.65 13.13
N ILE A 41 1.75 -1.59 11.83
CA ILE A 41 0.82 -0.61 11.22
C ILE A 41 -0.61 -0.96 11.62
N TYR A 42 -0.97 -2.24 11.54
CA TYR A 42 -2.34 -2.71 11.78
C TYR A 42 -2.65 -2.76 13.27
N GLU A 43 -1.65 -2.97 14.12
CA GLU A 43 -1.82 -2.79 15.55
C GLU A 43 -1.99 -1.31 15.93
N PHE A 44 -1.25 -0.40 15.30
CA PHE A 44 -1.41 1.04 15.51
C PHE A 44 -2.81 1.53 15.11
N TYR A 45 -3.34 1.07 13.98
CA TYR A 45 -4.66 1.46 13.46
C TYR A 45 -5.81 0.49 13.83
N LYS A 46 -5.66 -0.32 14.89
CA LYS A 46 -6.60 -1.40 15.21
C LYS A 46 -8.06 -0.98 15.36
N ASP A 47 -8.33 0.25 15.78
CA ASP A 47 -9.69 0.78 16.01
C ASP A 47 -10.47 1.01 14.70
N TYR A 48 -9.77 0.99 13.57
CA TYR A 48 -10.35 1.11 12.23
C TYR A 48 -10.53 -0.25 11.55
N LEU A 49 -10.01 -1.33 12.15
CA LEU A 49 -9.89 -2.64 11.52
C LEU A 49 -11.00 -3.62 11.93
N ILE A 50 -11.44 -4.37 10.93
CA ILE A 50 -12.12 -5.65 11.11
C ILE A 50 -11.08 -6.73 10.75
N LYS A 51 -10.49 -7.36 11.78
CA LYS A 51 -9.45 -8.40 11.63
C LYS A 51 -10.11 -9.75 11.31
N VAL A 52 -9.82 -10.32 10.13
CA VAL A 52 -10.46 -11.56 9.63
C VAL A 52 -9.40 -12.56 9.18
N THR A 53 -9.62 -13.87 9.36
CA THR A 53 -8.74 -14.89 8.76
C THR A 53 -8.95 -14.96 7.25
N TYR A 54 -7.96 -15.49 6.52
CA TYR A 54 -8.01 -15.69 5.08
C TYR A 54 -9.24 -16.49 4.64
N GLU A 55 -9.55 -17.57 5.37
CA GLU A 55 -10.71 -18.44 5.10
C GLU A 55 -12.04 -17.68 5.10
N LYS A 56 -12.22 -16.77 6.07
CA LYS A 56 -13.46 -16.00 6.24
C LYS A 56 -13.45 -14.67 5.50
N PHE A 57 -12.34 -14.34 4.83
CA PHE A 57 -12.11 -13.00 4.28
C PHE A 57 -13.18 -12.60 3.26
N THR A 58 -13.39 -13.43 2.23
CA THR A 58 -14.38 -13.15 1.17
C THR A 58 -15.79 -13.07 1.74
N GLN A 59 -16.20 -14.04 2.58
CA GLN A 59 -17.53 -14.03 3.19
C GLN A 59 -17.76 -12.77 4.03
N THR A 60 -16.75 -12.35 4.80
CA THR A 60 -16.85 -11.15 5.64
C THR A 60 -16.94 -9.90 4.78
N CYS A 61 -16.14 -9.77 3.71
CA CYS A 61 -16.26 -8.66 2.75
C CYS A 61 -17.68 -8.57 2.16
N LEU A 62 -18.27 -9.71 1.80
CA LEU A 62 -19.61 -9.77 1.26
C LEU A 62 -20.70 -9.46 2.30
N LYS A 63 -20.50 -9.86 3.56
CA LYS A 63 -21.46 -9.58 4.64
C LYS A 63 -21.42 -8.11 5.05
N GLU A 64 -20.25 -7.59 5.39
CA GLU A 64 -20.08 -6.18 5.76
C GLU A 64 -20.43 -5.25 4.60
N GLY A 65 -20.23 -5.70 3.35
CA GLY A 65 -20.62 -4.96 2.15
C GLY A 65 -22.14 -4.70 2.04
N GLU A 66 -22.99 -5.48 2.71
CA GLU A 66 -24.45 -5.30 2.66
C GLU A 66 -24.89 -4.00 3.34
N SER A 67 -24.23 -3.62 4.43
CA SER A 67 -24.60 -2.51 5.28
C SER A 67 -23.95 -1.18 4.90
N VAL A 68 -23.10 -1.13 3.86
CA VAL A 68 -22.38 0.10 3.48
C VAL A 68 -22.90 0.73 2.19
N ASP A 69 -22.59 2.00 1.96
CA ASP A 69 -22.98 2.74 0.76
C ASP A 69 -21.88 2.63 -0.32
N VAL A 70 -20.62 2.58 0.09
CA VAL A 70 -19.43 2.51 -0.77
C VAL A 70 -18.50 1.38 -0.33
N ILE A 71 -17.97 0.63 -1.30
CA ILE A 71 -16.94 -0.38 -1.11
C ILE A 71 -15.67 0.06 -1.84
N HIS A 72 -14.58 0.26 -1.11
CA HIS A 72 -13.30 0.75 -1.63
C HIS A 72 -12.24 -0.36 -1.55
N VAL A 73 -11.91 -0.97 -2.67
CA VAL A 73 -10.99 -2.11 -2.78
C VAL A 73 -9.57 -1.62 -3.03
N HIS A 74 -8.62 -2.00 -2.19
CA HIS A 74 -7.20 -1.64 -2.32
C HIS A 74 -6.41 -2.80 -2.95
N GLY A 75 -6.14 -2.72 -4.26
CA GLY A 75 -5.30 -3.68 -5.02
C GLY A 75 -5.86 -5.10 -5.19
N TYR A 76 -6.84 -5.54 -4.40
CA TYR A 76 -7.34 -6.92 -4.38
C TYR A 76 -8.35 -7.23 -5.49
N ILE A 77 -7.89 -7.31 -6.73
CA ILE A 77 -8.78 -7.46 -7.89
C ILE A 77 -9.66 -8.72 -7.89
N ASP A 78 -9.30 -9.77 -7.15
CA ASP A 78 -10.05 -11.03 -7.14
C ASP A 78 -11.44 -10.85 -6.50
N ILE A 79 -11.58 -9.98 -5.49
CA ILE A 79 -12.86 -9.77 -4.79
C ILE A 79 -13.89 -9.05 -5.66
N MET A 80 -13.44 -8.34 -6.71
CA MET A 80 -14.31 -7.53 -7.57
C MET A 80 -15.42 -8.36 -8.21
N PHE A 81 -15.12 -9.61 -8.61
CA PHE A 81 -16.10 -10.51 -9.21
C PHE A 81 -17.17 -10.93 -8.21
N GLU A 82 -16.76 -11.30 -6.99
CA GLU A 82 -17.70 -11.72 -5.93
C GLU A 82 -18.58 -10.54 -5.48
N LEU A 83 -18.00 -9.35 -5.32
CA LEU A 83 -18.76 -8.14 -5.00
C LEU A 83 -19.78 -7.82 -6.09
N ARG A 84 -19.39 -7.88 -7.37
CA ARG A 84 -20.33 -7.60 -8.47
C ARG A 84 -21.37 -8.68 -8.67
N LYS A 85 -21.04 -9.95 -8.42
CA LYS A 85 -22.01 -11.04 -8.43
C LYS A 85 -23.08 -10.82 -7.34
N LYS A 86 -22.67 -10.42 -6.14
CA LYS A 86 -23.58 -10.21 -5.00
C LYS A 86 -24.38 -8.92 -5.09
N PHE A 87 -23.71 -7.79 -5.34
CA PHE A 87 -24.30 -6.46 -5.24
C PHE A 87 -24.73 -5.88 -6.58
N GLN A 88 -24.30 -6.46 -7.70
CA GLN A 88 -24.58 -5.95 -9.04
C GLN A 88 -24.23 -4.44 -9.11
N ASN A 89 -25.22 -3.61 -9.41
CA ASN A 89 -25.09 -2.15 -9.48
C ASN A 89 -25.67 -1.41 -8.25
N GLN A 90 -26.04 -2.12 -7.19
CA GLN A 90 -26.66 -1.53 -6.00
C GLN A 90 -25.67 -0.82 -5.08
N LYS A 91 -24.38 -1.16 -5.17
CA LYS A 91 -23.29 -0.56 -4.38
C LYS A 91 -22.30 0.13 -5.30
N LYS A 92 -21.76 1.26 -4.84
CA LYS A 92 -20.62 1.90 -5.49
C LYS A 92 -19.34 1.18 -5.09
N ILE A 93 -18.62 0.65 -6.07
CA ILE A 93 -17.36 -0.08 -5.86
C ILE A 93 -16.22 0.66 -6.54
N ILE A 94 -15.27 1.11 -5.73
CA ILE A 94 -14.06 1.81 -6.16
C ILE A 94 -12.90 0.82 -6.12
N LEU A 95 -12.12 0.73 -7.18
CA LEU A 95 -10.88 -0.06 -7.23
C LEU A 95 -9.68 0.87 -7.20
N HIS A 96 -8.80 0.71 -6.23
CA HIS A 96 -7.65 1.60 -6.02
C HIS A 96 -6.33 0.85 -6.08
N TYR A 97 -5.48 1.21 -7.05
CA TYR A 97 -4.15 0.64 -7.23
C TYR A 97 -3.05 1.50 -6.57
N HIS A 98 -2.13 0.86 -5.84
CA HIS A 98 -1.08 1.55 -5.06
C HIS A 98 0.33 1.44 -5.67
N GLY A 99 0.46 0.73 -6.78
CA GLY A 99 1.70 0.67 -7.55
C GLY A 99 1.95 -0.67 -8.23
N THR A 100 2.62 -1.56 -7.51
CA THR A 100 3.12 -2.85 -8.05
C THR A 100 2.03 -3.75 -8.60
N ASP A 101 0.79 -3.55 -8.14
CA ASP A 101 -0.42 -4.21 -8.62
C ASP A 101 -0.51 -4.19 -10.15
N ILE A 102 -0.15 -3.06 -10.79
CA ILE A 102 -0.34 -2.84 -12.23
C ILE A 102 0.92 -2.38 -12.96
N ARG A 103 1.96 -1.88 -12.26
CA ARG A 103 3.26 -1.54 -12.88
C ARG A 103 3.99 -2.72 -13.51
N GLY A 104 3.61 -3.95 -13.15
CA GLY A 104 4.18 -5.15 -13.75
C GLY A 104 5.68 -5.29 -13.49
N LEU A 105 6.06 -5.42 -12.22
CA LEU A 105 7.45 -5.74 -11.85
C LEU A 105 7.88 -7.04 -12.57
N LYS A 106 8.94 -6.97 -13.38
CA LYS A 106 9.62 -8.17 -13.89
C LYS A 106 10.35 -8.84 -12.72
N LYS A 107 9.90 -10.05 -12.36
CA LYS A 107 10.41 -10.93 -11.31
C LYS A 107 10.21 -10.41 -9.87
N GLN A 108 9.31 -11.06 -9.14
CA GLN A 108 9.54 -11.31 -7.72
C GLN A 108 9.92 -12.78 -7.61
N GLU A 109 11.14 -13.06 -7.14
CA GLU A 109 11.47 -14.41 -6.67
C GLU A 109 10.63 -14.63 -5.41
N LEU A 110 9.63 -15.50 -5.53
CA LEU A 110 8.83 -15.89 -4.39
C LEU A 110 9.73 -16.77 -3.48
N PRO A 111 9.71 -16.56 -2.16
CA PRO A 111 10.49 -17.39 -1.25
C PRO A 111 10.07 -18.86 -1.41
N HIS A 112 11.04 -19.76 -1.30
CA HIS A 112 10.90 -21.21 -1.51
C HIS A 112 9.61 -21.79 -0.92
N ARG A 113 8.75 -22.33 -1.79
CA ARG A 113 7.50 -23.02 -1.45
C ARG A 113 7.35 -24.29 -2.29
N SER A 114 6.33 -25.10 -2.02
CA SER A 114 6.10 -26.35 -2.76
C SER A 114 5.75 -26.07 -4.23
N LEU A 115 6.23 -26.93 -5.14
CA LEU A 115 6.04 -26.81 -6.60
C LEU A 115 4.57 -26.62 -7.03
N LEU A 116 3.62 -27.26 -6.34
CA LEU A 116 2.18 -27.14 -6.63
C LEU A 116 1.64 -25.75 -6.28
N SER A 117 2.05 -25.20 -5.12
CA SER A 117 1.66 -23.85 -4.71
C SER A 117 2.24 -22.79 -5.64
N ASP A 118 3.49 -22.97 -6.07
CA ASP A 118 4.14 -22.08 -7.03
C ASP A 118 3.46 -22.09 -8.39
N THR A 119 3.02 -23.26 -8.86
CA THR A 119 2.31 -23.39 -10.14
C THR A 119 0.96 -22.69 -10.10
N ALA A 120 0.19 -22.87 -9.02
CA ALA A 120 -1.10 -22.20 -8.83
C ALA A 120 -0.92 -20.67 -8.72
N ILE A 121 0.09 -20.19 -8.00
CA ILE A 121 0.41 -18.77 -7.88
C ILE A 121 0.84 -18.20 -9.24
N LYS A 122 1.72 -18.88 -9.98
CA LYS A 122 2.15 -18.46 -11.32
C LYS A 122 0.98 -18.37 -12.28
N LEU A 123 0.06 -19.34 -12.27
CA LEU A 123 -1.15 -19.31 -13.09
C LEU A 123 -2.06 -18.15 -12.69
N LYS A 124 -2.25 -17.92 -11.39
CA LYS A 124 -3.02 -16.79 -10.87
C LYS A 124 -2.41 -15.45 -11.27
N MET A 125 -1.10 -15.29 -11.15
CA MET A 125 -0.37 -14.11 -11.61
C MET A 125 -0.50 -13.91 -13.11
N LEU A 126 -0.41 -14.99 -13.90
CA LEU A 126 -0.58 -14.94 -15.35
C LEU A 126 -2.00 -14.51 -15.74
N TYR A 127 -3.03 -15.06 -15.08
CA TYR A 127 -4.42 -14.66 -15.25
C TYR A 127 -4.61 -13.18 -14.93
N ARG A 128 -4.13 -12.74 -13.76
CA ARG A 128 -4.20 -11.33 -13.33
C ARG A 128 -3.57 -10.42 -14.38
N LYS A 129 -2.35 -10.74 -14.81
CA LYS A 129 -1.58 -9.99 -15.81
C LYS A 129 -2.24 -9.95 -17.18
N LYS A 130 -2.80 -11.07 -17.66
CA LYS A 130 -3.39 -11.16 -19.01
C LYS A 130 -4.76 -10.50 -19.09
N ILE A 131 -5.64 -10.76 -18.12
CA ILE A 131 -7.06 -10.38 -18.22
C ILE A 131 -7.69 -9.93 -16.91
N GLY A 132 -7.15 -10.32 -15.75
CA GLY A 132 -7.77 -10.06 -14.45
C GLY A 132 -7.89 -8.57 -14.12
N HIS A 133 -6.81 -7.78 -14.29
CA HIS A 133 -6.86 -6.33 -14.03
C HIS A 133 -7.83 -5.62 -14.96
N ALA A 134 -7.80 -5.91 -16.27
CA ALA A 134 -8.70 -5.30 -17.23
C ALA A 134 -10.18 -5.60 -16.92
N ARG A 135 -10.50 -6.84 -16.52
CA ARG A 135 -11.85 -7.21 -16.10
C ARG A 135 -12.25 -6.51 -14.79
N ALA A 136 -11.38 -6.51 -13.79
CA ALA A 136 -11.64 -5.86 -12.50
C ALA A 136 -11.90 -4.36 -12.66
N GLN A 137 -11.15 -3.67 -13.52
CA GLN A 137 -11.38 -2.26 -13.84
C GLN A 137 -12.77 -2.04 -14.46
N LYS A 138 -13.20 -2.89 -15.40
CA LYS A 138 -14.55 -2.81 -16.00
C LYS A 138 -15.67 -3.07 -14.99
N LEU A 139 -15.37 -3.82 -13.94
CA LEU A 139 -16.30 -4.10 -12.85
C LEU A 139 -16.32 -2.96 -11.82
N ALA A 140 -15.36 -2.04 -11.78
CA ALA A 140 -15.40 -0.93 -10.84
C ALA A 140 -16.32 0.20 -11.36
N ASP A 141 -17.00 0.92 -10.46
CA ASP A 141 -17.68 2.18 -10.80
C ASP A 141 -16.66 3.31 -11.03
N ALA A 142 -15.52 3.24 -10.31
CA ALA A 142 -14.40 4.16 -10.47
C ALA A 142 -13.08 3.41 -10.22
N VAL A 143 -12.03 3.79 -10.96
CA VAL A 143 -10.69 3.26 -10.81
C VAL A 143 -9.77 4.38 -10.36
N CYS A 144 -9.18 4.24 -9.17
CA CYS A 144 -8.22 5.18 -8.60
C CYS A 144 -6.80 4.63 -8.70
N VAL A 145 -5.83 5.53 -8.78
CA VAL A 145 -4.41 5.21 -8.74
C VAL A 145 -3.66 6.15 -7.80
N SER A 146 -2.69 5.63 -7.06
CA SER A 146 -1.96 6.40 -6.04
C SER A 146 -0.90 7.34 -6.59
N THR A 147 -0.43 7.09 -7.80
CA THR A 147 0.63 7.88 -8.43
C THR A 147 0.30 8.15 -9.91
N PRO A 148 0.68 9.32 -10.46
CA PRO A 148 0.30 9.70 -11.81
C PRO A 148 0.81 8.76 -12.92
N ASP A 149 1.96 8.11 -12.72
CA ASP A 149 2.55 7.17 -13.68
C ASP A 149 1.67 5.93 -13.95
N LEU A 150 0.69 5.67 -13.09
CA LEU A 150 -0.25 4.56 -13.24
C LEU A 150 -1.46 4.90 -14.11
N LEU A 151 -1.75 6.19 -14.34
CA LEU A 151 -2.92 6.63 -15.12
C LEU A 151 -2.96 6.01 -16.53
N PRO A 152 -1.84 5.89 -17.27
CA PRO A 152 -1.86 5.26 -18.59
C PRO A 152 -2.20 3.75 -18.56
N LEU A 153 -2.14 3.10 -17.39
CA LEU A 153 -2.37 1.66 -17.22
C LEU A 153 -3.83 1.33 -16.86
N VAL A 154 -4.67 2.34 -16.66
CA VAL A 154 -6.06 2.18 -16.25
C VAL A 154 -6.99 2.97 -17.18
N LYS A 155 -8.19 2.45 -17.42
CA LYS A 155 -9.19 3.18 -18.21
C LYS A 155 -9.90 4.21 -17.33
N ASN A 156 -9.90 5.49 -17.74
CA ASN A 156 -10.55 6.60 -17.04
C ASN A 156 -10.12 6.71 -15.56
N GLY A 157 -8.82 6.53 -15.30
CA GLY A 157 -8.28 6.54 -13.95
C GLY A 157 -8.37 7.91 -13.28
N ILE A 158 -8.60 7.90 -11.97
CA ILE A 158 -8.55 9.07 -11.10
C ILE A 158 -7.29 9.00 -10.27
N HIS A 159 -6.44 10.04 -10.31
CA HIS A 159 -5.29 10.10 -9.42
C HIS A 159 -5.75 10.53 -8.02
N VAL A 160 -5.46 9.70 -7.02
CA VAL A 160 -5.73 9.99 -5.61
C VAL A 160 -4.44 9.75 -4.84
N PRO A 161 -3.73 10.81 -4.38
CA PRO A 161 -2.44 10.63 -3.71
C PRO A 161 -2.59 9.84 -2.41
N ILE A 162 -1.51 9.19 -1.98
CA ILE A 162 -1.49 8.48 -0.70
C ILE A 162 -1.61 9.47 0.45
N PRO A 163 -2.53 9.22 1.39
CA PRO A 163 -2.72 10.10 2.52
C PRO A 163 -1.58 9.94 3.53
N ILE A 164 -1.27 11.03 4.23
CA ILE A 164 -0.35 11.05 5.36
C ILE A 164 -1.17 11.33 6.61
N ASP A 165 -0.92 10.58 7.68
CA ASP A 165 -1.55 10.87 8.98
C ASP A 165 -0.85 12.04 9.67
N ILE A 166 -1.35 13.26 9.45
CA ILE A 166 -0.76 14.49 9.98
C ILE A 166 -0.83 14.60 11.51
N GLU A 167 -1.71 13.86 12.19
CA GLU A 167 -1.71 13.80 13.64
C GLU A 167 -0.54 12.95 14.17
N HIS A 168 -0.27 11.82 13.50
CA HIS A 168 0.86 10.94 13.81
C HIS A 168 2.20 11.61 13.45
N PHE A 169 2.27 12.17 12.24
CA PHE A 169 3.41 12.92 11.71
C PHE A 169 3.31 14.40 12.04
N SER A 170 3.23 14.74 13.32
CA SER A 170 3.15 16.12 13.79
C SER A 170 4.55 16.72 14.03
N SER A 171 4.66 18.04 13.77
CA SER A 171 5.85 18.85 14.04
C SER A 171 6.00 19.13 15.54
N LYS A 172 6.21 18.09 16.34
CA LYS A 172 6.63 18.28 17.73
C LYS A 172 8.09 18.76 17.72
N ASN A 173 8.34 19.95 18.29
CA ASN A 173 9.67 20.52 18.41
C ASN A 173 10.54 19.62 19.29
N ASN A 174 11.50 18.91 18.70
CA ASN A 174 12.60 18.30 19.44
C ASN A 174 13.73 19.33 19.51
N SER A 175 13.65 20.24 20.48
CA SER A 175 14.48 21.44 20.53
C SER A 175 15.95 21.21 20.93
N ASN A 176 16.46 19.98 21.06
CA ASN A 176 17.81 19.74 21.65
C ASN A 176 18.56 18.48 21.15
N ARG A 177 18.25 17.91 19.97
CA ARG A 177 19.03 16.77 19.44
C ARG A 177 19.86 17.18 18.22
N GLU A 178 21.14 16.82 18.24
CA GLU A 178 21.98 16.84 17.06
C GLU A 178 21.39 15.90 16.01
N LEU A 179 21.10 16.44 14.82
CA LEU A 179 20.53 15.68 13.71
C LEU A 179 21.65 14.91 13.01
N LYS A 180 21.41 13.62 12.78
CA LYS A 180 22.19 12.88 11.79
C LYS A 180 21.91 13.46 10.40
N GLU A 181 22.89 13.40 9.51
CA GLU A 181 22.79 14.10 8.22
C GLU A 181 21.69 13.52 7.33
N ALA A 182 21.80 12.25 6.95
CA ALA A 182 20.85 11.60 6.05
C ALA A 182 20.63 10.13 6.38
N PHE A 183 19.47 9.60 5.98
CA PHE A 183 19.22 8.16 5.97
C PHE A 183 18.49 7.72 4.70
N THR A 184 18.57 6.44 4.41
CA THR A 184 17.79 5.73 3.40
C THR A 184 17.28 4.42 3.98
N ILE A 185 16.20 3.88 3.41
CA ILE A 185 15.61 2.60 3.85
C ILE A 185 16.00 1.50 2.88
N ASN A 186 16.49 0.38 3.41
CA ASN A 186 16.53 -0.89 2.71
C ASN A 186 15.27 -1.72 3.09
N SER A 187 14.53 -2.14 2.06
CA SER A 187 13.29 -2.91 2.12
C SER A 187 13.30 -4.04 1.08
N GLU A 188 12.24 -4.84 1.05
CA GLU A 188 12.08 -5.97 0.14
C GLU A 188 12.04 -5.58 -1.36
N VAL A 189 11.86 -4.29 -1.67
CA VAL A 189 11.67 -3.80 -3.05
C VAL A 189 12.71 -2.76 -3.49
N THR A 190 13.69 -2.45 -2.64
CA THR A 190 14.72 -1.45 -2.92
C THR A 190 16.03 -2.11 -3.37
N ASN A 191 16.71 -1.49 -4.34
CA ASN A 191 18.11 -1.81 -4.64
C ASN A 191 18.99 -0.71 -4.03
N ILE A 192 19.44 -0.94 -2.80
CA ILE A 192 20.14 0.08 -2.02
C ILE A 192 21.48 0.48 -2.63
N GLN A 193 22.23 -0.49 -3.16
CA GLN A 193 23.52 -0.21 -3.79
C GLN A 193 23.33 0.72 -4.98
N ARG A 194 22.34 0.43 -5.83
CA ARG A 194 22.03 1.26 -7.00
C ARG A 194 21.58 2.67 -6.62
N ALA A 195 20.80 2.82 -5.54
CA ALA A 195 20.42 4.12 -5.02
C ALA A 195 21.65 4.93 -4.57
N LEU A 196 22.55 4.31 -3.79
CA LEU A 196 23.79 4.95 -3.33
C LEU A 196 24.74 5.29 -4.50
N ASP A 197 24.83 4.43 -5.51
CA ASP A 197 25.63 4.67 -6.71
C ASP A 197 25.06 5.84 -7.52
N LEU A 198 23.73 5.99 -7.59
CA LEU A 198 23.09 7.16 -8.20
C LEU A 198 23.42 8.44 -7.44
N CYS A 199 23.40 8.42 -6.11
CA CYS A 199 23.82 9.57 -5.30
C CYS A 199 25.27 9.97 -5.61
N LYS A 200 26.19 9.01 -5.62
CA LYS A 200 27.61 9.24 -5.95
C LYS A 200 27.79 9.79 -7.36
N LYS A 201 27.10 9.21 -8.34
CA LYS A 201 27.16 9.65 -9.75
C LYS A 201 26.71 11.11 -9.92
N ASN A 202 25.73 11.54 -9.12
CA ASN A 202 25.21 12.91 -9.15
C ASN A 202 25.89 13.83 -8.12
N GLN A 203 27.02 13.42 -7.55
CA GLN A 203 27.81 14.23 -6.60
C GLN A 203 27.00 14.66 -5.35
N ILE A 204 26.05 13.82 -4.92
CA ILE A 204 25.31 14.01 -3.67
C ILE A 204 26.22 13.61 -2.51
N ASN A 205 26.84 14.62 -1.88
CA ASN A 205 27.79 14.46 -0.78
C ASN A 205 27.09 14.47 0.58
N LEU A 206 26.23 13.48 0.83
CA LEU A 206 25.58 13.28 2.14
C LEU A 206 26.18 12.05 2.84
N ASN A 207 26.38 12.09 4.16
CA ASN A 207 26.60 10.91 4.98
C ASN A 207 25.26 10.17 5.18
N ILE A 208 24.99 9.21 4.31
CA ILE A 208 23.72 8.46 4.25
C ILE A 208 23.83 7.18 5.08
N GLU A 209 23.09 7.11 6.20
CA GLU A 209 22.90 5.88 6.97
C GLU A 209 21.89 4.94 6.29
N VAL A 210 22.24 3.66 6.14
CA VAL A 210 21.35 2.65 5.56
C VAL A 210 20.61 1.91 6.65
N ILE A 211 19.29 2.03 6.66
CA ILE A 211 18.42 1.41 7.67
C ILE A 211 17.76 0.18 7.07
N ASP A 212 18.21 -1.00 7.51
CA ASP A 212 17.72 -2.28 7.01
C ASP A 212 16.45 -2.75 7.75
N ARG A 213 15.29 -2.29 7.27
CA ARG A 213 13.97 -2.68 7.79
C ARG A 213 13.59 -4.12 7.47
N THR A 214 14.34 -4.80 6.60
CA THR A 214 14.11 -6.23 6.35
C THR A 214 14.50 -7.07 7.57
N LYS A 215 15.52 -6.63 8.32
CA LYS A 215 16.07 -7.29 9.52
C LYS A 215 15.59 -6.64 10.81
N ASN A 216 15.62 -5.31 10.87
CA ASN A 216 15.29 -4.53 12.05
C ASN A 216 14.13 -3.57 11.72
N PRO A 217 12.88 -4.04 11.73
CA PRO A 217 11.74 -3.20 11.37
C PRO A 217 11.57 -2.06 12.38
N ILE A 218 11.45 -0.83 11.87
CA ILE A 218 10.98 0.30 12.67
C ILE A 218 9.46 0.15 12.81
N ILE A 219 8.97 0.04 14.04
CA ILE A 219 7.54 -0.01 14.33
C ILE A 219 6.90 1.32 13.94
N TYR A 220 5.74 1.26 13.30
CA TYR A 220 5.05 2.41 12.70
C TYR A 220 4.81 3.55 13.70
N ALA A 221 4.44 3.20 14.95
CA ALA A 221 4.27 4.15 16.04
C ALA A 221 5.52 5.00 16.32
N ASN A 222 6.71 4.46 16.04
CA ASN A 222 8.00 5.10 16.32
C ASN A 222 8.60 5.80 15.10
N ILE A 223 8.00 5.67 13.91
CA ILE A 223 8.53 6.30 12.69
C ILE A 223 8.70 7.82 12.84
N PRO A 224 7.72 8.59 13.39
CA PRO A 224 7.89 10.04 13.56
C PRO A 224 9.10 10.42 14.42
N ASP A 225 9.35 9.68 15.50
CA ASP A 225 10.53 9.92 16.35
C ASP A 225 11.83 9.53 15.65
N PHE A 226 11.81 8.44 14.89
CA PHE A 226 12.94 8.00 14.11
C PHE A 226 13.34 9.05 13.06
N ILE A 227 12.39 9.52 12.24
CA ILE A 227 12.68 10.50 11.18
C ILE A 227 13.12 11.85 11.75
N ARG A 228 12.64 12.23 12.94
CA ARG A 228 13.08 13.45 13.65
C ARG A 228 14.57 13.43 14.03
N GLY A 229 15.23 12.27 13.97
CA GLY A 229 16.66 12.14 14.23
C GLY A 229 17.55 12.51 13.03
N TYR A 230 16.98 12.81 11.86
CA TYR A 230 17.73 13.03 10.62
C TYR A 230 17.35 14.34 9.93
N GLY A 231 18.31 14.96 9.25
CA GLY A 231 18.09 16.15 8.42
C GLY A 231 17.48 15.82 7.07
N THR A 232 17.86 14.69 6.46
CA THR A 232 17.44 14.30 5.11
C THR A 232 17.00 12.84 5.03
N TYR A 233 15.88 12.59 4.35
CA TYR A 233 15.50 11.25 3.90
C TYR A 233 15.79 11.10 2.41
N VAL A 234 16.58 10.09 2.03
CA VAL A 234 16.91 9.77 0.64
C VAL A 234 16.04 8.59 0.19
N ASP A 235 15.12 8.86 -0.74
CA ASP A 235 14.20 7.87 -1.30
C ASP A 235 14.38 7.76 -2.81
N ILE A 236 15.06 6.70 -3.25
CA ILE A 236 15.31 6.44 -4.67
C ILE A 236 14.75 5.07 -5.01
N ARG A 237 13.76 5.04 -5.91
CA ARG A 237 13.13 3.80 -6.37
C ARG A 237 13.37 3.56 -7.84
N TYR A 238 13.55 2.29 -8.17
CA TYR A 238 13.65 1.82 -9.55
C TYR A 238 12.46 0.94 -9.88
N VAL A 239 11.86 1.17 -11.05
CA VAL A 239 10.89 0.24 -11.65
C VAL A 239 11.36 -0.05 -13.07
N ASN A 240 11.58 -1.34 -13.36
CA ASN A 240 12.06 -1.79 -14.68
C ASN A 240 13.30 -0.99 -15.15
N ASP A 241 14.26 -0.81 -14.25
CA ASP A 241 15.51 -0.07 -14.47
C ASP A 241 15.38 1.45 -14.66
N ILE A 242 14.18 2.01 -14.51
CA ILE A 242 13.92 3.44 -14.61
C ILE A 242 13.74 4.01 -13.20
N VAL A 243 14.37 5.15 -12.91
CA VAL A 243 14.15 5.88 -11.65
C VAL A 243 12.71 6.39 -11.65
N LEU A 244 11.96 6.11 -10.59
CA LEU A 244 10.64 6.71 -10.41
C LEU A 244 10.80 8.12 -9.87
N GLU A 245 10.27 9.11 -10.61
CA GLU A 245 10.26 10.51 -10.19
C GLU A 245 9.20 10.82 -9.12
N ASN A 246 8.17 9.96 -9.01
CA ASN A 246 7.11 10.12 -8.03
C ASN A 246 7.55 9.66 -6.63
N LEU A 247 7.13 10.40 -5.60
CA LEU A 247 7.35 10.07 -4.18
C LEU A 247 6.93 8.64 -3.85
N SER A 248 7.61 8.01 -2.88
CA SER A 248 7.29 6.64 -2.50
C SER A 248 5.88 6.50 -1.94
N SER A 249 5.24 5.40 -2.37
CA SER A 249 3.95 4.92 -1.89
C SER A 249 4.07 3.89 -0.76
N THR A 250 5.29 3.47 -0.46
CA THR A 250 5.61 2.46 0.54
C THR A 250 6.54 3.12 1.55
N ALA A 251 6.00 3.44 2.72
CA ALA A 251 6.73 3.96 3.87
C ALA A 251 7.23 2.85 4.78
#